data_AF-A0A847MB53-F1
#
_entry.id   AF-A0A847MB53-F1
#
_cell.length_a   1.000
_cell.length_b   1.000
_cell.length_c   1.000
_cell.angle_alpha   90.00
_cell.angle_beta   90.00
_cell.angle_gamma   90.00
#
_symmetry.space_group_name_H-M   'P 1'
#
loop_
_entity.id
_entity.type
_entity.pdbx_description
1 polymer ?
#
loop_
_entity_poly.entity_id
_entity_poly.type
_entity_poly.pdbx_seq_one_letter_code
_entity_poly.pdbx_strand_id
1 'polypeptide(L)'
;MRQLVDGTEPGQSLEEELAEIELMCEQRNYRGAQEIAQRLLRAHPTSARVHEAMGDVAGASHNHQEAVQWYELTLQLGFDQRVMDKLSEQRRLQSEAETARTPAIPEETETEPHYRMIAAIAGVVVLAVVVGFLIMSARGAGRKEPSTGPPSQRAVVTRPTPPAPGTTGAPATAAPAVPAQPDQRSYGEPAATPVTPGAQAPSQALPPVNITRAIDAPLTEQDRSLLSALSSLSWPNGQSLSGDVNVMVDPYTGYAFITLKLPSALKDSTMFSTGLNMAYSSAVAAIKADRSLRSLTIRLVAAVTTGDRQVMLTVFRGNTNRLTLERHIEAGTTPDTRKIWEEVFATSWWNPSVPVEKSL
;
A
#
# COMPACT_ATOMS: atom_id res chain seq x y z
N MET A 1 21.04 57.50 -10.28
CA MET A 1 21.75 56.33 -10.85
C MET A 1 20.77 55.18 -11.00
N ARG A 2 21.00 54.25 -11.93
CA ARG A 2 20.21 53.01 -12.09
C ARG A 2 20.99 51.82 -11.54
N GLN A 3 20.35 51.06 -10.66
CA GLN A 3 20.56 49.63 -10.41
C GLN A 3 19.15 49.06 -10.09
N LEU A 4 18.61 47.98 -10.67
CA LEU A 4 19.13 46.97 -11.61
C LEU A 4 20.39 46.23 -11.09
N VAL A 5 20.35 44.96 -10.71
CA VAL A 5 19.30 43.92 -10.91
C VAL A 5 19.13 43.12 -9.63
N ASP A 6 17.87 42.86 -9.25
CA ASP A 6 17.49 41.56 -8.70
C ASP A 6 16.31 41.08 -9.55
N GLY A 7 16.52 39.93 -10.18
CA GLY A 7 15.71 39.38 -11.26
C GLY A 7 15.94 37.88 -11.38
N THR A 8 16.22 37.26 -10.23
CA THR A 8 16.35 35.81 -10.08
C THR A 8 14.95 35.23 -10.20
N GLU A 9 14.66 34.54 -11.30
CA GLU A 9 13.36 33.89 -11.48
C GLU A 9 13.17 32.87 -10.32
N PRO A 10 11.98 32.76 -9.71
CA PRO A 10 11.79 31.91 -8.53
C PRO A 10 12.03 30.41 -8.80
N GLY A 11 12.04 29.99 -10.07
CA GLY A 11 12.50 28.66 -10.47
C GLY A 11 14.03 28.48 -10.48
N GLN A 12 14.81 29.53 -10.76
CA GLN A 12 16.27 29.44 -10.80
C GLN A 12 16.86 29.16 -9.41
N SER A 13 16.38 29.86 -8.38
CA SER A 13 16.78 29.61 -7.00
C SER A 13 16.39 28.21 -6.50
N LEU A 14 15.33 27.60 -7.05
CA LEU A 14 14.92 26.24 -6.70
C LEU A 14 15.86 25.20 -7.34
N GLU A 15 16.15 25.32 -8.64
CA GLU A 15 17.06 24.40 -9.34
C GLU A 15 18.50 24.52 -8.83
N GLU A 16 18.95 25.72 -8.40
CA GLU A 16 20.27 25.92 -7.77
C GLU A 16 20.37 25.20 -6.41
N GLU A 17 19.36 25.31 -5.54
CA GLU A 17 19.34 24.57 -4.26
C GLU A 17 19.18 23.05 -4.45
N LEU A 18 18.51 22.59 -5.52
CA LEU A 18 18.42 21.17 -5.86
C LEU A 18 19.78 20.62 -6.33
N ALA A 19 20.54 21.39 -7.13
CA ALA A 19 21.90 21.04 -7.51
C ALA A 19 22.88 21.05 -6.32
N GLU A 20 22.68 21.95 -5.33
CA GLU A 20 23.45 21.94 -4.09
C GLU A 20 23.19 20.66 -3.27
N ILE A 21 21.94 20.18 -3.21
CA ILE A 21 21.59 18.89 -2.57
C ILE A 21 22.32 17.72 -3.24
N GLU A 22 22.30 17.63 -4.57
CA GLU A 22 22.99 16.57 -5.33
C GLU A 22 24.51 16.58 -5.04
N LEU A 23 25.14 17.76 -5.10
CA LEU A 23 26.55 17.94 -4.78
C LEU A 23 26.89 17.59 -3.33
N MET A 24 26.02 17.91 -2.36
CA MET A 24 26.21 17.49 -0.96
C MET A 24 26.08 15.97 -0.78
N CYS A 25 25.23 15.31 -1.56
CA CYS A 25 25.15 13.84 -1.59
C CYS A 25 26.42 13.19 -2.15
N GLU A 26 27.00 13.71 -3.23
CA GLU A 26 28.32 13.26 -3.75
C GLU A 26 29.42 13.41 -2.69
N GLN A 27 29.44 14.55 -1.99
CA GLN A 27 30.38 14.83 -0.91
C GLN A 27 30.11 14.02 0.39
N ARG A 28 29.10 13.16 0.39
CA ARG A 28 28.60 12.39 1.56
C ARG A 28 28.13 13.25 2.73
N ASN A 29 27.86 14.54 2.50
CA ASN A 29 27.25 15.46 3.46
C ASN A 29 25.72 15.32 3.47
N TYR A 30 25.23 14.09 3.70
CA TYR A 30 23.81 13.77 3.68
C TYR A 30 22.99 14.62 4.66
N ARG A 31 23.62 15.06 5.76
CA ARG A 31 22.99 15.93 6.75
C ARG A 31 22.72 17.33 6.20
N GLY A 32 23.71 17.97 5.56
CA GLY A 32 23.51 19.28 4.92
C GLY A 32 22.45 19.19 3.81
N ALA A 33 22.55 18.15 2.97
CA ALA A 33 21.58 17.86 1.93
C ALA A 33 20.14 17.70 2.48
N GLN A 34 19.97 16.98 3.59
CA GLN A 34 18.67 16.81 4.26
C GLN A 34 18.15 18.11 4.89
N GLU A 35 19.03 18.93 5.50
CA GLU A 35 18.65 20.22 6.09
C GLU A 35 18.17 21.23 5.01
N ILE A 36 18.78 21.23 3.81
CA ILE A 36 18.32 22.01 2.64
C ILE A 36 17.02 21.43 2.06
N ALA A 37 16.96 20.12 1.81
CA ALA A 37 15.78 19.48 1.22
C ALA A 37 14.52 19.65 2.10
N GLN A 38 14.66 19.55 3.44
CA GLN A 38 13.58 19.87 4.39
C GLN A 38 13.20 21.35 4.42
N ARG A 39 14.11 22.28 4.08
CA ARG A 39 13.80 23.71 3.94
C ARG A 39 13.01 23.96 2.65
N LEU A 40 13.46 23.41 1.52
CA LEU A 40 12.73 23.43 0.25
C LEU A 40 11.33 22.83 0.38
N LEU A 41 11.17 21.69 1.08
CA LEU A 41 9.87 21.02 1.24
C LEU A 41 8.87 21.86 2.04
N ARG A 42 9.35 22.68 2.99
CA ARG A 42 8.51 23.64 3.73
C ARG A 42 8.09 24.85 2.89
N ALA A 43 8.89 25.25 1.90
CA ALA A 43 8.55 26.32 0.95
C ALA A 43 7.69 25.82 -0.22
N HIS A 44 7.89 24.58 -0.66
CA HIS A 44 7.29 23.99 -1.86
C HIS A 44 6.67 22.60 -1.57
N PRO A 45 5.66 22.49 -0.68
CA PRO A 45 5.14 21.22 -0.16
C PRO A 45 4.41 20.33 -1.19
N THR A 46 4.30 20.76 -2.45
CA THR A 46 3.72 20.00 -3.57
C THR A 46 4.67 19.86 -4.76
N SER A 47 5.94 20.29 -4.64
CA SER A 47 6.92 20.18 -5.73
C SER A 47 7.46 18.76 -5.85
N ALA A 48 7.17 18.08 -6.97
CA ALA A 48 7.67 16.73 -7.24
C ALA A 48 9.20 16.64 -7.20
N ARG A 49 9.93 17.65 -7.72
CA ARG A 49 11.42 17.66 -7.70
C ARG A 49 12.00 17.73 -6.29
N VAL A 50 11.32 18.38 -5.35
CA VAL A 50 11.76 18.43 -3.94
C VAL A 50 11.51 17.09 -3.23
N HIS A 51 10.43 16.38 -3.60
CA HIS A 51 10.18 15.02 -3.12
C HIS A 51 11.17 14.02 -3.73
N GLU A 52 11.57 14.19 -4.99
CA GLU A 52 12.62 13.41 -5.62
C GLU A 52 13.95 13.58 -4.88
N ALA A 53 14.36 14.83 -4.63
CA ALA A 53 15.59 15.14 -3.90
C ALA A 53 15.60 14.58 -2.46
N MET A 54 14.48 14.57 -1.75
CA MET A 54 14.36 13.87 -0.46
C MET A 54 14.60 12.35 -0.61
N GLY A 55 14.13 11.74 -1.70
CA GLY A 55 14.41 10.35 -2.06
C GLY A 55 15.87 10.09 -2.41
N ASP A 56 16.52 11.00 -3.14
CA ASP A 56 17.94 10.92 -3.49
C ASP A 56 18.83 11.02 -2.23
N VAL A 57 18.52 11.93 -1.30
CA VAL A 57 19.21 12.05 -0.01
C VAL A 57 19.06 10.78 0.84
N ALA A 58 17.85 10.22 0.90
CA ALA A 58 17.58 8.97 1.61
C ALA A 58 18.29 7.76 0.96
N GLY A 59 18.32 7.69 -0.37
CA GLY A 59 19.02 6.63 -1.10
C GLY A 59 20.54 6.71 -0.94
N ALA A 60 21.11 7.91 -1.06
CA ALA A 60 22.54 8.17 -0.92
C ALA A 60 23.07 7.91 0.51
N SER A 61 22.20 8.04 1.52
CA SER A 61 22.48 7.69 2.92
C SER A 61 22.15 6.22 3.28
N HIS A 62 21.85 5.37 2.28
CA HIS A 62 21.47 3.96 2.42
C HIS A 62 20.16 3.70 3.21
N ASN A 63 19.29 4.70 3.36
CA ASN A 63 17.96 4.53 3.95
C ASN A 63 16.93 4.15 2.87
N HIS A 64 17.09 2.95 2.27
CA HIS A 64 16.27 2.46 1.16
C HIS A 64 14.75 2.54 1.44
N GLN A 65 14.33 2.25 2.68
CA GLN A 65 12.93 2.31 3.09
C GLN A 65 12.34 3.75 3.05
N GLU A 66 13.14 4.76 3.40
CA GLU A 66 12.72 6.17 3.29
C GLU A 66 12.75 6.64 1.83
N ALA A 67 13.77 6.23 1.06
CA ALA A 67 13.90 6.58 -0.36
C ALA A 67 12.69 6.08 -1.19
N VAL A 68 12.26 4.84 -0.96
CA VAL A 68 11.04 4.26 -1.57
C VAL A 68 9.81 5.14 -1.30
N GLN A 69 9.59 5.59 -0.06
CA GLN A 69 8.44 6.42 0.30
C GLN A 69 8.45 7.78 -0.40
N TRP A 70 9.61 8.45 -0.47
CA TRP A 70 9.74 9.75 -1.14
C TRP A 70 9.55 9.65 -2.66
N TYR A 71 10.08 8.61 -3.32
CA TYR A 71 9.83 8.39 -4.75
C TYR A 71 8.37 7.99 -5.04
N GLU A 72 7.73 7.18 -4.18
CA GLU A 72 6.31 6.88 -4.32
C GLU A 72 5.42 8.13 -4.15
N LEU A 73 5.76 9.04 -3.23
CA LEU A 73 5.07 10.32 -3.09
C LEU A 73 5.34 11.26 -4.28
N THR A 74 6.56 11.26 -4.82
CA THR A 74 6.91 11.97 -6.06
C THR A 74 6.03 11.50 -7.22
N LEU A 75 5.89 10.19 -7.42
CA LEU A 75 5.09 9.59 -8.49
C LEU A 75 3.57 9.77 -8.31
N GLN A 76 3.10 10.09 -7.09
CA GLN A 76 1.73 10.55 -6.85
C GLN A 76 1.49 12.00 -7.27
N LEU A 77 2.52 12.86 -7.19
CA LEU A 77 2.46 14.27 -7.62
C LEU A 77 2.64 14.41 -9.14
N GLY A 78 3.44 13.54 -9.76
CA GLY A 78 3.58 13.46 -11.21
C GLY A 78 4.42 12.26 -11.65
N PHE A 79 4.01 11.55 -12.69
CA PHE A 79 4.78 10.42 -13.19
C PHE A 79 6.03 10.87 -13.97
N ASP A 80 7.21 10.41 -13.57
CA ASP A 80 8.49 10.54 -14.28
C ASP A 80 9.18 9.18 -14.33
N GLN A 81 9.65 8.76 -15.51
CA GLN A 81 10.38 7.50 -15.69
C GLN A 81 11.65 7.45 -14.85
N ARG A 82 12.37 8.58 -14.71
CA ARG A 82 13.64 8.64 -13.96
C ARG A 82 13.43 8.29 -12.49
N VAL A 83 12.34 8.78 -11.93
CA VAL A 83 11.92 8.51 -10.55
C VAL A 83 11.43 7.06 -10.39
N MET A 84 10.75 6.50 -11.40
CA MET A 84 10.37 5.08 -11.39
C MET A 84 11.59 4.15 -11.46
N ASP A 85 12.58 4.47 -12.31
CA ASP A 85 13.82 3.71 -12.40
C ASP A 85 14.59 3.79 -11.05
N LYS A 86 14.73 4.98 -10.44
CA LYS A 86 15.25 5.16 -9.06
C LYS A 86 14.49 4.33 -8.02
N LEU A 87 13.15 4.32 -8.06
CA LEU A 87 12.29 3.56 -7.14
C LEU A 87 12.51 2.05 -7.27
N SER A 88 12.58 1.52 -8.49
CA SER A 88 12.81 0.09 -8.72
C SER A 88 14.15 -0.39 -8.14
N GLU A 89 15.21 0.41 -8.27
CA GLU A 89 16.52 0.11 -7.71
C GLU A 89 16.53 0.16 -6.17
N GLN A 90 15.84 1.13 -5.54
CA GLN A 90 15.73 1.15 -4.07
C GLN A 90 14.90 -0.03 -3.53
N ARG A 91 13.86 -0.48 -4.25
CA ARG A 91 13.10 -1.69 -3.89
C ARG A 91 13.98 -2.95 -3.96
N ARG A 92 14.81 -3.09 -5.00
CA ARG A 92 15.80 -4.18 -5.13
C ARG A 92 16.81 -4.18 -3.98
N LEU A 93 17.38 -3.02 -3.67
CA LEU A 93 18.32 -2.86 -2.55
C LEU A 93 17.67 -3.13 -1.19
N GLN A 94 16.40 -2.78 -1.02
CA GLN A 94 15.62 -3.09 0.18
C GLN A 94 15.41 -4.60 0.34
N SER A 95 14.97 -5.32 -0.70
CA SER A 95 14.72 -6.76 -0.63
C SER A 95 16.01 -7.58 -0.47
N GLU A 96 17.12 -7.15 -1.08
CA GLU A 96 18.45 -7.71 -0.83
C GLU A 96 18.90 -7.49 0.63
N ALA A 97 18.68 -6.29 1.19
CA ALA A 97 19.01 -6.01 2.59
C ALA A 97 18.12 -6.78 3.59
N GLU A 98 16.84 -7.02 3.27
CA GLU A 98 15.92 -7.81 4.09
C GLU A 98 16.23 -9.31 4.01
N THR A 99 16.62 -9.80 2.82
CA THR A 99 17.14 -11.16 2.62
C THR A 99 18.42 -11.38 3.43
N ALA A 100 19.37 -10.44 3.37
CA ALA A 100 20.63 -10.52 4.12
C ALA A 100 20.48 -10.39 5.65
N ARG A 101 19.40 -9.76 6.13
CA ARG A 101 19.04 -9.69 7.56
C ARG A 101 18.31 -10.93 8.06
N THR A 102 17.67 -11.68 7.16
CA THR A 102 16.99 -12.93 7.49
C THR A 102 18.03 -14.05 7.55
N PRO A 103 18.32 -14.66 8.72
CA PRO A 103 19.28 -15.76 8.77
C PRO A 103 18.73 -16.94 7.97
N ALA A 104 19.40 -17.27 6.87
CA ALA A 104 18.98 -18.38 6.01
C ALA A 104 18.94 -19.69 6.82
N ILE A 105 17.73 -20.24 6.98
CA ILE A 105 17.58 -21.66 7.26
C ILE A 105 18.14 -22.37 6.01
N PRO A 106 19.19 -23.20 6.11
CA PRO A 106 19.81 -23.79 4.92
C PRO A 106 18.80 -24.68 4.19
N GLU A 107 18.49 -24.34 2.94
CA GLU A 107 17.86 -25.32 2.04
C GLU A 107 18.89 -26.41 1.73
N GLU A 108 18.51 -27.68 1.90
CA GLU A 108 19.39 -28.82 1.69
C GLU A 108 19.62 -29.11 0.19
N THR A 109 20.36 -28.24 -0.50
CA THR A 109 20.80 -28.47 -1.88
C THR A 109 21.88 -29.55 -1.94
N GLU A 110 21.48 -30.75 -2.36
CA GLU A 110 22.31 -31.87 -2.86
C GLU A 110 23.41 -32.40 -1.91
N THR A 111 23.12 -33.50 -1.21
CA THR A 111 24.07 -34.16 -0.30
C THR A 111 25.01 -35.13 -1.01
N GLU A 112 26.30 -34.79 -1.07
CA GLU A 112 27.36 -35.72 -1.48
C GLU A 112 27.42 -36.99 -0.61
N PRO A 113 27.81 -38.16 -1.18
CA PRO A 113 27.68 -39.46 -0.52
C PRO A 113 28.55 -39.60 0.74
N HIS A 114 29.61 -38.81 0.88
CA HIS A 114 30.53 -38.88 2.01
C HIS A 114 29.90 -38.53 3.37
N TYR A 115 28.87 -37.69 3.40
CA TYR A 115 28.26 -37.25 4.67
C TYR A 115 27.50 -38.39 5.40
N ARG A 116 27.01 -39.39 4.66
CA ARG A 116 26.29 -40.54 5.24
C ARG A 116 27.14 -41.38 6.20
N MET A 117 28.46 -41.45 5.96
CA MET A 117 29.37 -42.21 6.84
C MET A 117 29.59 -41.49 8.19
N ILE A 118 29.63 -40.15 8.18
CA ILE A 118 29.81 -39.34 9.39
C ILE A 118 28.53 -39.35 10.24
N ALA A 119 27.36 -39.18 9.61
CA ALA A 119 26.06 -39.24 10.28
C ALA A 119 25.81 -40.61 10.95
N ALA A 120 26.21 -41.71 10.30
CA ALA A 120 26.08 -43.06 10.87
C ALA A 120 26.90 -43.23 12.17
N ILE A 121 28.13 -42.70 12.22
CA ILE A 121 28.99 -42.77 13.42
C ILE A 121 28.37 -41.97 14.57
N ALA A 122 27.87 -40.76 14.31
CA ALA A 122 27.20 -39.94 15.32
C ALA A 122 25.93 -40.63 15.90
N GLY A 123 25.11 -41.25 15.03
CA GLY A 123 23.92 -41.99 15.46
C GLY A 123 24.23 -43.19 16.36
N VAL A 124 25.30 -43.94 16.05
CA VAL A 124 25.74 -45.08 16.87
C VAL A 124 26.19 -44.64 18.27
N VAL A 125 26.90 -43.51 18.40
CA VAL A 125 27.33 -42.98 19.70
C VAL A 125 26.12 -42.59 20.57
N VAL A 126 25.14 -41.88 20.00
CA VAL A 126 23.91 -41.51 20.73
C VAL A 126 23.12 -42.75 21.16
N LEU A 127 22.97 -43.74 20.28
CA LEU A 127 22.26 -44.99 20.60
C LEU A 127 22.97 -45.77 21.73
N ALA A 128 24.30 -45.83 21.72
CA ALA A 128 25.08 -46.49 22.78
C ALA A 128 24.88 -45.82 24.15
N VAL A 129 24.85 -44.49 24.21
CA VAL A 129 24.57 -43.73 25.44
C VAL A 129 23.16 -44.01 25.96
N VAL A 130 22.14 -44.00 25.09
CA VAL A 130 20.75 -44.29 25.47
C VAL A 130 20.58 -45.72 25.99
N VAL A 131 21.18 -46.71 25.33
CA VAL A 131 21.15 -48.12 25.77
C VAL A 131 21.87 -48.29 27.12
N GLY A 132 23.03 -47.65 27.31
CA GLY A 132 23.74 -47.66 28.59
C GLY A 132 22.91 -47.07 29.74
N PHE A 133 22.25 -45.94 29.50
CA PHE A 133 21.38 -45.27 30.48
C PHE A 133 20.16 -46.14 30.85
N LEU A 134 19.53 -46.79 29.87
CA LEU A 134 18.41 -47.71 30.11
C LEU A 134 18.83 -48.91 30.96
N ILE A 135 19.96 -49.56 30.64
CA ILE A 135 20.49 -50.70 31.42
C ILE A 135 20.84 -50.30 32.87
N MET A 136 21.31 -49.06 33.08
CA MET A 136 21.58 -48.52 34.42
C MET A 136 20.29 -48.28 35.20
N SER A 137 19.26 -47.71 34.57
CA SER A 137 17.96 -47.46 35.20
C SER A 137 17.24 -48.76 35.64
N ALA A 138 17.32 -49.82 34.81
CA ALA A 138 16.68 -51.11 35.06
C ALA A 138 17.19 -51.87 36.30
N ARG A 139 18.30 -51.46 36.91
CA ARG A 139 18.85 -52.08 38.14
C ARG A 139 18.53 -51.30 39.43
N GLY A 140 17.91 -50.12 39.35
CA GLY A 140 17.78 -49.20 40.48
C GLY A 140 16.50 -49.28 41.30
N ALA A 141 15.40 -49.86 40.79
CA ALA A 141 14.06 -49.71 41.37
C ALA A 141 13.53 -51.01 42.00
N GLY A 142 13.34 -51.06 43.33
CA GLY A 142 12.82 -52.28 43.95
C GLY A 142 12.59 -52.36 45.47
N ARG A 143 11.82 -51.44 46.11
CA ARG A 143 11.09 -51.80 47.36
C ARG A 143 9.89 -50.91 47.77
N LYS A 144 8.69 -51.40 47.42
CA LYS A 144 7.40 -51.45 48.18
C LYS A 144 6.69 -50.19 48.73
N GLU A 145 5.41 -50.12 48.37
CA GLU A 145 4.22 -49.44 48.94
C GLU A 145 3.72 -50.13 50.27
N PRO A 146 2.51 -49.88 50.90
CA PRO A 146 1.27 -49.23 50.39
C PRO A 146 0.26 -48.51 51.34
N SER A 147 -0.82 -47.97 50.69
CA SER A 147 -2.20 -47.72 51.19
C SER A 147 -2.42 -46.54 52.18
N THR A 148 -3.61 -45.89 52.27
CA THR A 148 -5.00 -46.39 52.11
C THR A 148 -6.04 -45.28 51.78
N GLY A 149 -7.14 -45.60 51.06
CA GLY A 149 -8.50 -45.06 51.36
C GLY A 149 -9.12 -43.92 50.49
N PRO A 150 -10.18 -44.19 49.70
CA PRO A 150 -11.03 -43.21 48.97
C PRO A 150 -12.55 -43.34 49.32
N PRO A 151 -13.57 -42.87 48.54
CA PRO A 151 -13.82 -41.64 47.75
C PRO A 151 -15.22 -40.97 48.03
N SER A 152 -15.64 -39.97 47.21
CA SER A 152 -17.03 -39.48 46.88
C SER A 152 -17.35 -38.01 47.28
N GLN A 153 -18.16 -37.20 46.58
CA GLN A 153 -18.91 -37.38 45.30
C GLN A 153 -19.20 -36.03 44.55
N ARG A 154 -19.87 -36.11 43.37
CA ARG A 154 -20.22 -35.01 42.42
C ARG A 154 -21.30 -34.01 42.88
N ALA A 155 -21.22 -32.76 42.40
CA ALA A 155 -22.28 -31.93 41.76
C ALA A 155 -21.83 -30.43 41.70
N VAL A 156 -22.28 -29.46 40.87
CA VAL A 156 -22.92 -29.29 39.54
C VAL A 156 -23.76 -27.99 39.56
N VAL A 157 -23.52 -27.06 38.61
CA VAL A 157 -24.42 -25.98 38.09
C VAL A 157 -24.54 -24.58 38.78
N THR A 158 -24.79 -23.58 37.91
CA THR A 158 -25.29 -22.18 38.06
C THR A 158 -24.39 -20.96 38.35
N ARG A 159 -24.68 -19.88 37.59
CA ARG A 159 -24.41 -18.43 37.81
C ARG A 159 -25.72 -17.80 38.34
N PRO A 160 -25.73 -16.68 39.10
CA PRO A 160 -25.62 -15.32 38.52
C PRO A 160 -24.92 -14.28 39.45
N THR A 161 -24.96 -12.97 39.12
CA THR A 161 -24.29 -11.91 39.92
C THR A 161 -24.94 -10.51 39.78
N PRO A 162 -25.26 -9.82 40.90
CA PRO A 162 -25.45 -8.37 41.03
C PRO A 162 -24.66 -7.77 42.25
N PRO A 163 -24.89 -6.53 42.75
CA PRO A 163 -24.49 -5.22 42.19
C PRO A 163 -23.58 -4.35 43.14
N ALA A 164 -23.48 -3.02 42.90
CA ALA A 164 -22.50 -2.07 43.51
C ALA A 164 -22.96 -1.34 44.82
N PRO A 165 -22.05 -0.58 45.51
CA PRO A 165 -21.94 0.91 45.41
C PRO A 165 -20.47 1.45 45.57
N GLY A 166 -20.09 2.75 45.64
CA GLY A 166 -20.77 4.04 45.33
C GLY A 166 -20.31 5.27 46.19
N THR A 167 -20.05 6.45 45.57
CA THR A 167 -19.81 7.83 46.19
C THR A 167 -18.44 8.06 46.90
N THR A 168 -17.77 9.24 47.00
CA THR A 168 -18.13 10.69 46.89
C THR A 168 -16.89 11.59 46.57
N GLY A 169 -17.05 12.78 45.96
CA GLY A 169 -16.01 13.86 45.95
C GLY A 169 -16.21 15.02 44.96
N ALA A 170 -15.87 16.27 45.35
CA ALA A 170 -15.92 17.53 44.56
C ALA A 170 -14.81 18.51 45.09
N PRO A 171 -14.46 19.70 44.52
CA PRO A 171 -15.34 20.76 43.97
C PRO A 171 -14.84 21.40 42.64
N ALA A 172 -15.29 22.64 42.32
CA ALA A 172 -15.10 23.32 41.03
C ALA A 172 -14.41 24.71 41.12
N THR A 173 -14.00 25.25 39.97
CA THR A 173 -13.56 26.66 39.75
C THR A 173 -14.18 27.18 38.44
N ALA A 174 -14.43 28.49 38.32
CA ALA A 174 -15.28 29.08 37.28
C ALA A 174 -14.55 29.95 36.23
N ALA A 175 -15.28 30.30 35.16
CA ALA A 175 -14.97 31.36 34.20
C ALA A 175 -16.25 32.20 33.93
N PRO A 176 -16.15 33.49 33.51
CA PRO A 176 -17.22 34.48 33.70
C PRO A 176 -18.23 34.64 32.52
N ALA A 177 -19.28 35.44 32.78
CA ALA A 177 -20.34 35.83 31.84
C ALA A 177 -20.42 37.38 31.70
N VAL A 178 -21.60 37.93 31.31
CA VAL A 178 -22.01 39.37 31.28
C VAL A 178 -21.64 40.14 29.97
N PRO A 179 -22.51 41.00 29.37
CA PRO A 179 -23.98 41.13 29.43
C PRO A 179 -24.65 41.22 28.01
N ALA A 180 -25.96 41.57 27.96
CA ALA A 180 -26.68 42.00 26.75
C ALA A 180 -26.84 43.54 26.65
N GLN A 181 -27.38 44.02 25.51
CA GLN A 181 -27.59 45.44 25.13
C GLN A 181 -28.61 46.22 26.00
N PRO A 182 -28.66 47.55 25.82
CA PRO A 182 -29.93 48.14 25.32
C PRO A 182 -29.83 49.20 24.19
N ASP A 183 -30.99 49.37 23.53
CA ASP A 183 -31.48 50.28 22.48
C ASP A 183 -30.90 51.70 22.24
N GLN A 184 -30.92 52.17 20.98
CA GLN A 184 -31.97 53.07 20.39
C GLN A 184 -31.72 53.29 18.87
N ARG A 185 -32.69 53.07 17.96
CA ARG A 185 -33.67 54.04 17.36
C ARG A 185 -33.01 55.30 16.72
N SER A 186 -33.33 55.73 15.50
CA SER A 186 -34.29 55.30 14.44
C SER A 186 -33.90 56.05 13.11
N TYR A 187 -34.50 55.97 11.91
CA TYR A 187 -35.74 55.44 11.31
C TYR A 187 -35.47 55.02 9.83
N GLY A 188 -36.43 54.40 9.12
CA GLY A 188 -36.51 54.46 7.64
C GLY A 188 -36.99 53.20 6.89
N GLU A 189 -38.29 52.94 6.86
CA GLU A 189 -38.95 52.07 5.86
C GLU A 189 -39.47 52.93 4.67
N PRO A 190 -39.88 52.38 3.49
CA PRO A 190 -40.48 51.05 3.23
C PRO A 190 -39.83 50.26 2.05
N ALA A 191 -40.28 49.05 1.65
CA ALA A 191 -40.85 47.89 2.37
C ALA A 191 -40.97 46.70 1.38
N ALA A 192 -40.50 45.50 1.76
CA ALA A 192 -40.85 44.21 1.13
C ALA A 192 -40.45 43.05 2.05
N THR A 193 -41.22 41.95 2.05
CA THR A 193 -41.19 40.92 3.11
C THR A 193 -39.92 40.03 3.08
N PRO A 194 -39.34 39.63 4.23
CA PRO A 194 -38.04 38.95 4.26
C PRO A 194 -38.09 37.42 4.12
N VAL A 195 -36.90 36.85 3.88
CA VAL A 195 -36.58 35.43 4.08
C VAL A 195 -36.70 35.00 5.55
N THR A 196 -36.94 33.70 5.78
CA THR A 196 -36.97 33.09 7.13
C THR A 196 -35.71 32.25 7.39
N PRO A 197 -34.75 32.73 8.21
CA PRO A 197 -33.64 31.92 8.72
C PRO A 197 -33.94 31.46 10.17
N GLY A 198 -34.09 30.14 10.40
CA GLY A 198 -34.55 29.68 11.72
C GLY A 198 -34.58 28.18 11.99
N ALA A 199 -33.49 27.45 11.75
CA ALA A 199 -33.26 26.13 12.33
C ALA A 199 -31.76 25.84 12.43
N GLN A 200 -31.23 25.58 13.64
CA GLN A 200 -29.87 25.09 13.80
C GLN A 200 -29.78 23.61 13.42
N ALA A 201 -28.63 23.20 12.87
CA ALA A 201 -28.48 21.89 12.28
C ALA A 201 -28.58 20.76 13.31
N PRO A 202 -29.42 19.72 13.09
CA PRO A 202 -29.04 18.40 13.55
C PRO A 202 -27.76 18.00 12.81
N SER A 203 -26.79 17.42 13.52
CA SER A 203 -25.59 16.83 12.88
C SER A 203 -26.00 15.62 12.05
N GLN A 204 -26.43 15.86 10.80
CA GLN A 204 -26.61 14.80 9.82
C GLN A 204 -25.26 14.13 9.62
N ALA A 205 -25.12 12.90 10.12
CA ALA A 205 -24.05 12.01 9.70
C ALA A 205 -24.08 11.99 8.17
N LEU A 206 -22.93 12.30 7.54
CA LEU A 206 -22.82 12.34 6.09
C LEU A 206 -23.41 11.04 5.53
N PRO A 207 -24.40 11.10 4.60
CA PRO A 207 -24.90 9.88 3.98
C PRO A 207 -23.70 9.16 3.37
N PRO A 208 -23.57 7.83 3.56
CA PRO A 208 -22.38 7.11 3.12
C PRO A 208 -22.17 7.39 1.64
N VAL A 209 -20.98 7.90 1.31
CA VAL A 209 -20.64 8.34 -0.06
C VAL A 209 -20.47 7.09 -0.92
N ASN A 210 -21.61 6.55 -1.36
CA ASN A 210 -21.68 5.51 -2.36
C ASN A 210 -21.16 6.11 -3.66
N ILE A 211 -19.85 5.93 -3.94
CA ILE A 211 -19.23 6.27 -5.21
C ILE A 211 -19.65 5.22 -6.26
N THR A 212 -20.96 5.17 -6.48
CA THR A 212 -21.64 4.41 -7.54
C THR A 212 -22.26 5.39 -8.53
N ARG A 213 -21.59 6.55 -8.72
CA ARG A 213 -21.91 7.46 -9.83
C ARG A 213 -21.45 6.77 -11.10
N ALA A 214 -22.37 6.10 -11.78
CA ALA A 214 -22.23 5.83 -13.20
C ALA A 214 -21.91 7.18 -13.87
N ILE A 215 -20.75 7.27 -14.52
CA ILE A 215 -20.37 8.48 -15.24
C ILE A 215 -21.01 8.35 -16.61
N ASP A 216 -22.28 8.75 -16.71
CA ASP A 216 -23.03 8.88 -17.97
C ASP A 216 -22.51 10.07 -18.83
N ALA A 217 -21.19 10.23 -18.89
CA ALA A 217 -20.54 10.95 -19.97
C ALA A 217 -20.58 10.04 -21.21
N PRO A 218 -20.91 10.57 -22.40
CA PRO A 218 -20.87 9.76 -23.61
C PRO A 218 -19.43 9.33 -23.88
N LEU A 219 -19.17 8.01 -23.91
CA LEU A 219 -17.85 7.45 -24.22
C LEU A 219 -17.26 8.12 -25.47
N THR A 220 -16.04 8.62 -25.36
CA THR A 220 -15.30 9.17 -26.50
C THR A 220 -14.92 8.07 -27.50
N GLU A 221 -14.46 8.45 -28.69
CA GLU A 221 -13.96 7.45 -29.65
C GLU A 221 -12.71 6.73 -29.14
N GLN A 222 -11.88 7.38 -28.33
CA GLN A 222 -10.72 6.74 -27.68
C GLN A 222 -11.16 5.75 -26.61
N ASP A 223 -12.17 6.07 -25.79
CA ASP A 223 -12.73 5.12 -24.81
C ASP A 223 -13.26 3.87 -25.51
N ARG A 224 -13.95 4.02 -26.66
CA ARG A 224 -14.47 2.91 -27.47
C ARG A 224 -13.36 2.07 -28.09
N SER A 225 -12.35 2.71 -28.69
CA SER A 225 -11.18 2.05 -29.28
C SER A 225 -10.44 1.20 -28.23
N LEU A 226 -10.15 1.80 -27.07
CA LEU A 226 -9.46 1.16 -25.97
C LEU A 226 -10.31 0.05 -25.33
N LEU A 227 -11.62 0.26 -25.12
CA LEU A 227 -12.52 -0.76 -24.60
C LEU A 227 -12.68 -1.94 -25.57
N SER A 228 -12.70 -1.68 -26.88
CA SER A 228 -12.69 -2.73 -27.92
C SER A 228 -11.42 -3.58 -27.82
N ALA A 229 -10.24 -2.94 -27.77
CA ALA A 229 -8.97 -3.64 -27.61
C ALA A 229 -8.92 -4.48 -26.32
N LEU A 230 -9.37 -3.95 -25.18
CA LEU A 230 -9.42 -4.67 -23.91
C LEU A 230 -10.44 -5.82 -23.91
N SER A 231 -11.56 -5.70 -24.64
CA SER A 231 -12.58 -6.75 -24.74
C SER A 231 -12.09 -8.03 -25.44
N SER A 232 -11.01 -7.93 -26.23
CA SER A 232 -10.35 -9.07 -26.88
C SER A 232 -9.57 -9.97 -25.92
N LEU A 233 -9.27 -9.49 -24.70
CA LEU A 233 -8.60 -10.26 -23.67
C LEU A 233 -9.56 -11.22 -22.95
N SER A 234 -9.02 -12.31 -22.42
CA SER A 234 -9.75 -13.30 -21.62
C SER A 234 -9.00 -13.66 -20.35
N TRP A 235 -9.72 -13.80 -19.25
CA TRP A 235 -9.24 -14.36 -17.99
C TRP A 235 -8.79 -15.82 -18.18
N PRO A 236 -7.89 -16.36 -17.32
CA PRO A 236 -7.40 -17.75 -17.43
C PRO A 236 -8.47 -18.85 -17.36
N ASN A 237 -9.69 -18.52 -16.92
CA ASN A 237 -10.85 -19.41 -16.92
C ASN A 237 -11.69 -19.36 -18.21
N GLY A 238 -11.22 -18.64 -19.24
CA GLY A 238 -11.89 -18.49 -20.54
C GLY A 238 -12.96 -17.39 -20.62
N GLN A 239 -13.25 -16.67 -19.53
CA GLN A 239 -14.19 -15.54 -19.58
C GLN A 239 -13.54 -14.33 -20.25
N SER A 240 -14.20 -13.74 -21.24
CA SER A 240 -13.78 -12.47 -21.86
C SER A 240 -13.82 -11.32 -20.84
N LEU A 241 -12.97 -10.30 -21.03
CA LEU A 241 -13.04 -9.02 -20.33
C LEU A 241 -14.30 -8.20 -20.68
N SER A 242 -15.00 -8.55 -21.77
CA SER A 242 -16.20 -7.81 -22.24
C SER A 242 -17.30 -7.74 -21.18
N GLY A 243 -17.66 -6.51 -20.79
CA GLY A 243 -18.63 -6.21 -19.72
C GLY A 243 -18.02 -6.06 -18.32
N ASP A 244 -16.79 -6.53 -18.11
CA ASP A 244 -16.05 -6.39 -16.85
C ASP A 244 -14.93 -5.33 -16.91
N VAL A 245 -14.96 -4.46 -17.93
CA VAL A 245 -14.03 -3.35 -18.15
C VAL A 245 -14.76 -2.01 -18.15
N ASN A 246 -14.19 -1.02 -17.47
CA ASN A 246 -14.52 0.40 -17.63
C ASN A 246 -13.26 1.18 -17.99
N VAL A 247 -13.39 2.14 -18.92
CA VAL A 247 -12.29 2.97 -19.46
C VAL A 247 -12.68 4.44 -19.36
N MET A 248 -11.71 5.28 -19.03
CA MET A 248 -11.80 6.74 -19.14
C MET A 248 -10.44 7.29 -19.60
N VAL A 249 -10.40 7.89 -20.79
CA VAL A 249 -9.20 8.54 -21.36
C VAL A 249 -9.27 10.07 -21.20
N ASP A 250 -8.18 10.67 -20.74
CA ASP A 250 -7.92 12.11 -20.88
C ASP A 250 -7.05 12.34 -22.15
N PRO A 251 -7.62 12.91 -23.22
CA PRO A 251 -6.89 13.16 -24.47
C PRO A 251 -5.85 14.27 -24.36
N TYR A 252 -5.94 15.16 -23.36
CA TYR A 252 -5.03 16.30 -23.22
C TYR A 252 -3.70 15.89 -22.57
N THR A 253 -3.75 15.09 -21.50
CA THR A 253 -2.53 14.55 -20.86
C THR A 253 -2.03 13.26 -21.51
N GLY A 254 -2.90 12.53 -22.23
CA GLY A 254 -2.63 11.17 -22.70
C GLY A 254 -2.70 10.14 -21.57
N TYR A 255 -3.55 10.37 -20.56
CA TYR A 255 -3.73 9.49 -19.41
C TYR A 255 -4.95 8.58 -19.60
N ALA A 256 -4.86 7.31 -19.21
CA ALA A 256 -6.01 6.40 -19.15
C ALA A 256 -6.24 5.85 -17.74
N PHE A 257 -7.49 5.91 -17.26
CA PHE A 257 -7.93 5.16 -16.09
C PHE A 257 -8.72 3.93 -16.56
N ILE A 258 -8.21 2.74 -16.26
CA ILE A 258 -8.82 1.46 -16.64
C ILE A 258 -9.22 0.72 -15.36
N THR A 259 -10.49 0.34 -15.24
CA THR A 259 -10.99 -0.52 -14.15
C THR A 259 -11.37 -1.88 -14.71
N LEU A 260 -10.83 -2.95 -14.11
CA LEU A 260 -11.13 -4.33 -14.45
C LEU A 260 -11.82 -5.00 -13.26
N LYS A 261 -12.92 -5.72 -13.51
CA LYS A 261 -13.64 -6.51 -12.51
C LYS A 261 -13.16 -7.97 -12.55
N LEU A 262 -12.70 -8.47 -11.41
CA LEU A 262 -12.26 -9.87 -11.28
C LEU A 262 -13.47 -10.82 -11.28
N PRO A 263 -13.37 -11.97 -11.96
CA PRO A 263 -14.34 -13.03 -11.83
C PRO A 263 -14.42 -13.55 -10.40
N SER A 264 -15.63 -13.64 -9.86
CA SER A 264 -15.92 -14.28 -8.56
C SER A 264 -15.68 -15.80 -8.55
N ALA A 265 -15.21 -16.37 -9.66
CA ALA A 265 -14.79 -17.77 -9.79
C ALA A 265 -13.26 -17.96 -9.63
N LEU A 266 -12.48 -16.88 -9.50
CA LEU A 266 -11.06 -16.98 -9.14
C LEU A 266 -10.91 -17.39 -7.67
N LYS A 267 -9.99 -18.32 -7.39
CA LYS A 267 -9.61 -18.68 -6.02
C LYS A 267 -8.73 -17.60 -5.42
N ASP A 268 -8.90 -17.32 -4.13
CA ASP A 268 -8.15 -16.28 -3.39
C ASP A 268 -6.63 -16.37 -3.59
N SER A 269 -6.06 -17.58 -3.50
CA SER A 269 -4.60 -17.77 -3.63
C SER A 269 -4.09 -17.34 -5.01
N THR A 270 -4.82 -17.68 -6.07
CA THR A 270 -4.53 -17.30 -7.46
C THR A 270 -4.96 -15.88 -7.82
N MET A 271 -5.68 -15.17 -6.93
CA MET A 271 -6.32 -13.89 -7.23
C MET A 271 -5.29 -12.78 -7.46
N PHE A 272 -4.22 -12.78 -6.67
CA PHE A 272 -3.11 -11.82 -6.78
C PHE A 272 -2.36 -11.96 -8.11
N SER A 273 -1.81 -13.15 -8.39
CA SER A 273 -1.04 -13.42 -9.60
C SER A 273 -1.88 -13.31 -10.87
N THR A 274 -3.12 -13.79 -10.86
CA THR A 274 -4.05 -13.60 -12.01
C THR A 274 -4.39 -12.13 -12.22
N GLY A 275 -4.61 -11.38 -11.13
CA GLY A 275 -4.91 -9.95 -11.17
C GLY A 275 -3.77 -9.14 -11.79
N LEU A 276 -2.54 -9.33 -11.33
CA LEU A 276 -1.37 -8.61 -11.85
C LEU A 276 -1.07 -8.97 -13.30
N ASN A 277 -1.13 -10.25 -13.68
CA ASN A 277 -0.93 -10.67 -15.07
C ASN A 277 -1.99 -10.08 -16.02
N MET A 278 -3.26 -9.98 -15.58
CA MET A 278 -4.30 -9.31 -16.37
C MET A 278 -4.15 -7.78 -16.39
N ALA A 279 -3.69 -7.17 -15.30
CA ALA A 279 -3.38 -5.75 -15.25
C ALA A 279 -2.26 -5.38 -16.24
N TYR A 280 -1.16 -6.15 -16.26
CA TYR A 280 -0.09 -5.99 -17.25
C TYR A 280 -0.60 -6.21 -18.68
N SER A 281 -1.33 -7.31 -18.93
CA SER A 281 -1.89 -7.61 -20.26
C SER A 281 -2.80 -6.50 -20.78
N SER A 282 -3.61 -5.92 -19.89
CA SER A 282 -4.50 -4.79 -20.20
C SER A 282 -3.71 -3.50 -20.47
N ALA A 283 -2.67 -3.22 -19.68
CA ALA A 283 -1.78 -2.07 -19.90
C ALA A 283 -1.05 -2.16 -21.26
N VAL A 284 -0.52 -3.35 -21.59
CA VAL A 284 0.14 -3.64 -22.88
C VAL A 284 -0.84 -3.55 -24.05
N ALA A 285 -2.07 -4.07 -23.91
CA ALA A 285 -3.11 -3.94 -24.93
C ALA A 285 -3.49 -2.46 -25.15
N ALA A 286 -3.60 -1.69 -24.07
CA ALA A 286 -3.94 -0.27 -24.13
C ALA A 286 -2.93 0.55 -24.95
N ILE A 287 -1.64 0.48 -24.61
CA ILE A 287 -0.61 1.27 -25.29
C ILE A 287 -0.33 0.81 -26.73
N LYS A 288 -0.73 -0.42 -27.09
CA LYS A 288 -0.69 -0.93 -28.47
C LYS A 288 -1.88 -0.46 -29.30
N ALA A 289 -3.05 -0.34 -28.70
CA ALA A 289 -4.28 0.12 -29.36
C ALA A 289 -4.27 1.63 -29.64
N ASP A 290 -3.83 2.43 -28.67
CA ASP A 290 -3.72 3.88 -28.82
C ASP A 290 -2.30 4.36 -28.50
N ARG A 291 -1.67 5.03 -29.47
CA ARG A 291 -0.31 5.59 -29.36
C ARG A 291 -0.26 6.92 -28.61
N SER A 292 -1.37 7.63 -28.42
CA SER A 292 -1.38 8.90 -27.68
C SER A 292 -1.26 8.69 -26.17
N LEU A 293 -1.58 7.49 -25.67
CA LEU A 293 -1.46 7.15 -24.25
C LEU A 293 0.01 7.21 -23.80
N ARG A 294 0.27 8.02 -22.77
CA ARG A 294 1.58 8.23 -22.14
C ARG A 294 1.65 7.53 -20.79
N SER A 295 0.61 7.66 -19.97
CA SER A 295 0.50 7.07 -18.63
C SER A 295 -0.88 6.44 -18.42
N LEU A 296 -0.98 5.47 -17.52
CA LEU A 296 -2.25 4.83 -17.20
C LEU A 296 -2.29 4.26 -15.78
N THR A 297 -3.48 4.25 -15.19
CA THR A 297 -3.77 3.54 -13.94
C THR A 297 -4.63 2.31 -14.25
N ILE A 298 -4.16 1.14 -13.82
CA ILE A 298 -5.03 -0.04 -13.71
C ILE A 298 -5.59 -0.10 -12.28
N ARG A 299 -6.91 -0.23 -12.17
CA ARG A 299 -7.62 -0.56 -10.92
C ARG A 299 -8.29 -1.93 -11.07
N LEU A 300 -8.05 -2.84 -10.14
CA LEU A 300 -8.78 -4.09 -10.05
C LEU A 300 -9.86 -3.99 -8.97
N VAL A 301 -11.07 -4.45 -9.27
CA VAL A 301 -12.17 -4.56 -8.31
C VAL A 301 -12.69 -5.99 -8.23
N ALA A 302 -12.95 -6.48 -7.02
CA ALA A 302 -13.55 -7.80 -6.78
C ALA A 302 -14.91 -7.65 -6.10
N ALA A 303 -15.82 -8.57 -6.38
CA ALA A 303 -17.17 -8.58 -5.82
C ALA A 303 -17.20 -9.43 -4.54
N VAL A 304 -17.18 -8.79 -3.37
CA VAL A 304 -17.12 -9.43 -2.06
C VAL A 304 -18.52 -9.51 -1.45
N THR A 305 -18.97 -10.71 -1.09
CA THR A 305 -20.26 -10.92 -0.41
C THR A 305 -20.11 -10.69 1.09
N THR A 306 -20.83 -9.72 1.64
CA THR A 306 -20.85 -9.37 3.08
C THR A 306 -22.29 -9.43 3.59
N GLY A 307 -22.66 -10.58 4.18
CA GLY A 307 -24.07 -10.90 4.43
C GLY A 307 -24.87 -10.93 3.13
N ASP A 308 -26.10 -10.40 3.15
CA ASP A 308 -27.00 -10.38 1.99
C ASP A 308 -26.64 -9.33 0.92
N ARG A 309 -25.43 -8.72 0.98
CA ARG A 309 -25.00 -7.67 0.06
C ARG A 309 -23.67 -7.99 -0.59
N GLN A 310 -23.63 -7.88 -1.92
CA GLN A 310 -22.40 -7.90 -2.70
C GLN A 310 -21.84 -6.48 -2.80
N VAL A 311 -20.57 -6.30 -2.44
CA VAL A 311 -19.87 -5.01 -2.44
C VAL A 311 -18.68 -5.07 -3.38
N MET A 312 -18.54 -4.08 -4.27
CA MET A 312 -17.37 -3.96 -5.14
C MET A 312 -16.21 -3.34 -4.36
N LEU A 313 -15.23 -4.16 -3.98
CA LEU A 313 -14.03 -3.75 -3.26
C LEU A 313 -12.90 -3.51 -4.27
N THR A 314 -12.13 -2.43 -4.13
CA THR A 314 -10.87 -2.29 -4.88
C THR A 314 -9.81 -3.21 -4.25
N VAL A 315 -9.22 -4.08 -5.06
CA VAL A 315 -8.22 -5.08 -4.62
C VAL A 315 -6.80 -4.72 -5.05
N PHE A 316 -6.64 -4.02 -6.18
CA PHE A 316 -5.37 -3.48 -6.64
C PHE A 316 -5.54 -2.09 -7.24
N ARG A 317 -4.51 -1.26 -7.09
CA ARG A 317 -4.24 -0.11 -7.95
C ARG A 317 -2.76 -0.08 -8.30
N GLY A 318 -2.44 0.08 -9.57
CA GLY A 318 -1.08 0.31 -10.06
C GLY A 318 -1.06 1.37 -11.14
N ASN A 319 -0.07 2.26 -11.08
CA ASN A 319 0.16 3.29 -12.09
C ASN A 319 1.34 2.85 -12.98
N THR A 320 1.28 3.05 -14.28
CA THR A 320 2.39 2.73 -15.19
C THR A 320 2.38 3.67 -16.39
N ASN A 321 3.33 3.51 -17.30
CA ASN A 321 3.52 4.39 -18.43
C ASN A 321 4.02 3.65 -19.67
N ARG A 322 3.89 4.31 -20.84
CA ARG A 322 4.29 3.77 -22.13
C ARG A 322 5.75 3.27 -22.14
N LEU A 323 6.69 4.06 -21.62
CA LEU A 323 8.12 3.77 -21.73
C LEU A 323 8.54 2.54 -20.89
N THR A 324 7.99 2.38 -19.68
CA THR A 324 8.16 1.12 -18.91
C THR A 324 7.56 -0.06 -19.67
N LEU A 325 6.33 0.05 -20.17
CA LEU A 325 5.66 -1.06 -20.88
C LEU A 325 6.38 -1.42 -22.18
N GLU A 326 6.83 -0.44 -22.97
CA GLU A 326 7.59 -0.66 -24.21
C GLU A 326 8.94 -1.32 -23.92
N ARG A 327 9.65 -0.91 -22.86
CA ARG A 327 10.89 -1.58 -22.39
C ARG A 327 10.68 -3.09 -22.14
N HIS A 328 9.57 -3.49 -21.50
CA HIS A 328 9.27 -4.91 -21.27
C HIS A 328 8.75 -5.64 -22.53
N ILE A 329 8.06 -4.95 -23.44
CA ILE A 329 7.65 -5.52 -24.73
C ILE A 329 8.87 -5.78 -25.63
N GLU A 330 9.82 -4.85 -25.69
CA GLU A 330 11.06 -4.95 -26.47
C GLU A 330 12.01 -6.02 -25.92
N ALA A 331 12.01 -6.24 -24.59
CA ALA A 331 12.72 -7.34 -23.95
C ALA A 331 12.18 -8.74 -24.32
N GLY A 332 11.10 -8.84 -25.11
CA GLY A 332 10.59 -10.08 -25.71
C GLY A 332 10.09 -11.12 -24.72
N THR A 333 9.99 -10.77 -23.43
CA THR A 333 9.71 -11.67 -22.31
C THR A 333 8.60 -11.08 -21.44
N THR A 334 7.60 -11.89 -21.11
CA THR A 334 6.57 -11.49 -20.14
C THR A 334 7.23 -11.42 -18.75
N PRO A 335 7.23 -10.27 -18.06
CA PRO A 335 7.70 -10.19 -16.68
C PRO A 335 6.86 -11.09 -15.78
N ASP A 336 7.51 -11.72 -14.80
CA ASP A 336 6.84 -12.50 -13.76
C ASP A 336 6.04 -11.61 -12.79
N THR A 337 5.27 -12.25 -11.89
CA THR A 337 4.41 -11.56 -10.92
C THR A 337 5.17 -10.55 -10.04
N ARG A 338 6.42 -10.85 -9.66
CA ARG A 338 7.25 -9.96 -8.83
C ARG A 338 7.70 -8.75 -9.64
N LYS A 339 8.22 -8.96 -10.85
CA LYS A 339 8.59 -7.87 -11.78
C LYS A 339 7.39 -6.99 -12.15
N ILE A 340 6.19 -7.57 -12.33
CA ILE A 340 4.97 -6.78 -12.56
C ILE A 340 4.66 -5.89 -11.34
N TRP A 341 4.85 -6.39 -10.13
CA TRP A 341 4.63 -5.63 -8.89
C TRP A 341 5.68 -4.53 -8.64
N GLU A 342 6.96 -4.86 -8.85
CA GLU A 342 8.12 -4.05 -8.46
C GLU A 342 8.60 -3.07 -9.55
N GLU A 343 8.70 -3.54 -10.80
CA GLU A 343 9.30 -2.83 -11.96
C GLU A 343 8.22 -2.20 -12.87
N VAL A 344 7.13 -2.91 -13.17
CA VAL A 344 6.13 -2.47 -14.16
C VAL A 344 5.18 -1.41 -13.59
N PHE A 345 4.68 -1.61 -12.36
CA PHE A 345 3.72 -0.71 -11.73
C PHE A 345 4.36 0.14 -10.62
N ALA A 346 4.32 1.46 -10.84
CA ALA A 346 4.59 2.48 -9.83
C ALA A 346 3.46 2.52 -8.80
N THR A 347 3.80 2.79 -7.54
CA THR A 347 2.84 3.00 -6.44
C THR A 347 1.80 1.87 -6.31
N SER A 348 2.23 0.63 -6.60
CA SER A 348 1.44 -0.60 -6.48
C SER A 348 0.84 -0.74 -5.09
N TRP A 349 -0.49 -0.69 -5.00
CA TRP A 349 -1.24 -0.95 -3.78
C TRP A 349 -2.12 -2.19 -3.97
N TRP A 350 -2.01 -3.14 -3.04
CA TRP A 350 -2.90 -4.28 -2.90
C TRP A 350 -3.68 -4.16 -1.59
N ASN A 351 -4.94 -4.58 -1.61
CA ASN A 351 -5.80 -4.48 -0.46
C ASN A 351 -5.42 -5.55 0.60
N PRO A 352 -4.96 -5.17 1.81
CA PRO A 352 -4.47 -6.11 2.81
C PRO A 352 -5.57 -7.00 3.42
N SER A 353 -6.85 -6.72 3.14
CA SER A 353 -7.96 -7.61 3.50
C SER A 353 -8.21 -8.73 2.48
N VAL A 354 -7.49 -8.76 1.35
CA VAL A 354 -7.58 -9.81 0.33
C VAL A 354 -6.30 -10.67 0.38
N PRO A 355 -6.40 -12.00 0.57
CA PRO A 355 -5.23 -12.88 0.67
C PRO A 355 -4.27 -12.77 -0.53
N VAL A 356 -2.99 -12.92 -0.24
CA VAL A 356 -1.88 -13.06 -1.20
C VAL A 356 -1.14 -14.35 -0.86
N GLU A 357 -0.68 -15.09 -1.87
CA GLU A 357 0.22 -16.23 -1.64
C GLU A 357 1.54 -15.73 -1.03
N LYS A 358 2.03 -16.41 0.02
CA LYS A 358 3.19 -15.93 0.82
C LYS A 358 4.54 -15.93 0.08
N SER A 359 4.56 -16.38 -1.16
CA SER A 359 5.70 -16.33 -2.09
C SER A 359 5.47 -15.21 -3.10
N LEU A 360 5.79 -13.98 -2.69
CA LEU A 360 6.00 -12.85 -3.59
C LEU A 360 7.47 -12.80 -3.99
#